data_AF-A0A401I5D6-F1
#
_entry.id   AF-A0A401I5D6-F1
#
_cell.length_a   1.000
_cell.length_b   1.000
_cell.length_c   1.000
_cell.angle_alpha   90.00
_cell.angle_beta   90.00
_cell.angle_gamma   90.00
#
_symmetry.space_group_name_H-M   'P 1'
#
loop_
_entity.id
_entity.type
_entity.pdbx_description
1 polymer ?
#
loop_
_entity_poly.entity_id
_entity_poly.type
_entity_poly.pdbx_seq_one_letter_code
_entity_poly.pdbx_strand_id
1 'polypeptide(L)'
;MVARRFAALAGLLFGLLGIYGLFSDQLFGMFHLYASHTVLYLAAGVLGLLAASEEGYASRYAQVLGMVCIALTVLGVFTGDLLGLMTLGLADHILHFVVAAIALYIGFVMVESRTPVRARRTV
;
A
#
# COMPACT_ATOMS: atom_id res chain seq x y z
N MET A 1 -1.92 0.95 -17.51
CA MET A 1 -0.45 0.92 -17.41
C MET A 1 0.06 1.49 -16.10
N VAL A 2 -0.33 2.72 -15.69
CA VAL A 2 0.19 3.35 -14.45
C VAL A 2 -0.17 2.54 -13.20
N ALA A 3 -1.44 2.17 -13.02
CA ALA A 3 -1.87 1.37 -11.87
C ALA A 3 -1.15 0.03 -11.79
N ARG A 4 -1.01 -0.69 -12.92
CA ARG A 4 -0.27 -1.97 -12.97
C ARG A 4 1.20 -1.83 -12.62
N ARG A 5 1.88 -0.79 -13.12
CA ARG A 5 3.28 -0.51 -12.78
C ARG A 5 3.42 -0.18 -11.30
N PHE A 6 2.51 0.64 -10.77
CA PHE A 6 2.47 0.94 -9.34
C PHE A 6 2.26 -0.32 -8.51
N ALA A 7 1.26 -1.15 -8.84
CA ALA A 7 1.00 -2.40 -8.13
C ALA A 7 2.20 -3.37 -8.18
N ALA A 8 2.88 -3.48 -9.33
CA ALA A 8 4.08 -4.30 -9.46
C ALA A 8 5.24 -3.76 -8.62
N LEU A 9 5.49 -2.44 -8.64
CA LEU A 9 6.57 -1.82 -7.88
C LEU A 9 6.30 -1.86 -6.38
N ALA A 10 5.10 -1.49 -5.95
CA ALA A 10 4.69 -1.59 -4.55
C ALA A 10 4.73 -3.05 -4.08
N GLY A 11 4.19 -3.97 -4.88
CA GLY A 11 4.23 -5.41 -4.60
C GLY A 11 5.66 -5.94 -4.45
N LEU A 12 6.56 -5.55 -5.35
CA LEU A 12 7.97 -5.93 -5.28
C LEU A 12 8.65 -5.34 -4.03
N LEU A 13 8.47 -4.04 -3.76
CA LEU A 13 9.10 -3.37 -2.62
C LEU A 13 8.62 -3.94 -1.28
N PHE A 14 7.30 -4.10 -1.11
CA PHE A 14 6.76 -4.70 0.12
C PHE A 14 7.10 -6.18 0.23
N GLY A 15 7.13 -6.93 -0.88
CA GLY A 15 7.60 -8.31 -0.88
C GLY A 15 9.04 -8.42 -0.41
N LEU A 16 9.94 -7.55 -0.89
CA LEU A 16 11.34 -7.52 -0.47
C LEU A 16 11.50 -7.10 1.00
N LEU A 17 10.75 -6.08 1.46
CA LEU A 17 10.74 -5.67 2.87
C LEU A 17 10.25 -6.81 3.78
N GLY A 18 9.19 -7.51 3.36
CA GLY A 18 8.65 -8.65 4.08
C GLY A 18 9.63 -9.83 4.14
N ILE A 19 10.30 -10.15 3.02
CA ILE A 19 11.34 -11.19 3.01
C ILE A 19 12.49 -10.81 3.93
N TYR A 20 12.95 -9.56 3.88
CA TYR A 20 14.01 -9.08 4.76
C TYR A 20 13.60 -9.15 6.24
N GLY A 21 12.34 -8.80 6.53
CA GLY A 21 11.73 -8.88 7.86
C GLY A 21 11.67 -10.28 8.48
N LEU A 22 11.86 -11.35 7.67
CA LEU A 22 11.99 -12.71 8.18
C LEU A 22 13.38 -13.00 8.80
N PHE A 23 14.39 -12.22 8.42
CA PHE A 23 15.77 -12.40 8.85
C PHE A 23 16.26 -11.31 9.81
N SER A 24 15.58 -10.16 9.83
CA SER A 24 15.91 -9.02 10.69
C SER A 24 14.65 -8.30 11.13
N ASP A 25 14.62 -7.94 12.40
CA ASP A 25 13.56 -7.18 13.07
C ASP A 25 13.71 -5.66 12.92
N GLN A 26 14.79 -5.17 12.28
CA GLN A 26 15.05 -3.75 12.14
C GLN A 26 15.69 -3.42 10.80
N LEU A 27 15.13 -2.46 10.08
CA LEU A 27 15.69 -1.95 8.83
C LEU A 27 16.17 -0.51 9.01
N PHE A 28 17.44 -0.27 8.67
CA PHE A 28 18.15 1.01 8.84
C PHE A 28 18.13 1.59 10.28
N GLY A 29 17.86 0.78 11.30
CA GLY A 29 17.75 1.25 12.68
C GLY A 29 16.49 2.07 12.99
N MET A 30 15.60 2.29 12.00
CA MET A 30 14.45 3.18 12.12
C MET A 30 13.11 2.51 11.84
N PHE A 31 13.10 1.45 11.01
CA PHE A 31 11.89 0.69 10.67
C PHE A 31 11.86 -0.59 11.49
N HIS A 32 10.82 -0.76 12.29
CA HIS A 32 10.64 -1.96 13.11
C HIS A 32 9.88 -3.03 12.33
N LEU A 33 10.58 -4.08 11.92
CA LEU A 33 10.05 -5.21 11.15
C LEU A 33 9.66 -6.38 12.05
N TYR A 34 9.01 -6.10 13.18
CA TYR A 34 8.45 -7.14 14.02
C TYR A 34 7.43 -8.00 13.24
N ALA A 35 7.09 -9.16 13.79
CA ALA A 35 6.31 -10.19 13.11
C ALA A 35 5.04 -9.66 12.40
N SER A 36 4.35 -8.69 13.01
CA SER A 36 3.18 -8.01 12.45
C SER A 36 3.49 -7.25 11.15
N HIS A 37 4.50 -6.38 11.14
CA HIS A 37 4.94 -5.66 9.93
C HIS A 37 5.40 -6.62 8.83
N THR A 38 6.18 -7.64 9.19
CA THR A 38 6.70 -8.63 8.23
C THR A 38 5.58 -9.38 7.51
N VAL A 39 4.57 -9.84 8.24
CA VAL A 39 3.40 -10.51 7.65
C VAL A 39 2.60 -9.55 6.75
N LEU A 40 2.38 -8.31 7.21
CA LEU A 40 1.65 -7.31 6.42
C LEU A 40 2.39 -6.95 5.13
N TYR A 41 3.72 -6.78 5.18
CA TYR A 41 4.54 -6.51 4.01
C TYR A 41 4.58 -7.68 3.03
N LEU A 42 4.69 -8.93 3.50
CA LEU A 42 4.60 -10.11 2.63
C LEU A 42 3.22 -10.20 1.96
N ALA A 43 2.14 -10.03 2.71
CA ALA A 43 0.78 -10.09 2.17
C ALA A 43 0.55 -8.98 1.13
N ALA A 44 0.91 -7.74 1.47
CA ALA A 44 0.82 -6.60 0.55
C ALA A 44 1.68 -6.80 -0.70
N GLY A 45 2.85 -7.42 -0.54
CA GLY A 45 3.79 -7.73 -1.62
C GLY A 45 3.21 -8.73 -2.62
N VAL A 46 2.76 -9.88 -2.12
CA VAL A 46 2.12 -10.93 -2.94
C VAL A 46 0.88 -10.41 -3.63
N LEU A 47 -0.01 -9.73 -2.89
CA LEU A 47 -1.24 -9.16 -3.47
C LEU A 47 -0.94 -8.11 -4.56
N GLY A 48 0.11 -7.30 -4.39
CA GLY A 48 0.51 -6.30 -5.37
C GLY A 48 1.01 -6.92 -6.68
N LEU A 49 1.86 -7.95 -6.56
CA LEU A 49 2.38 -8.69 -7.72
C LEU A 49 1.24 -9.42 -8.48
N LEU A 50 0.32 -10.06 -7.75
CA LEU A 50 -0.84 -10.71 -8.36
C LEU A 50 -1.77 -9.69 -9.04
N ALA A 51 -2.05 -8.56 -8.37
CA ALA A 51 -2.91 -7.51 -8.89
C ALA A 51 -2.34 -6.81 -10.12
N ALA A 52 -1.01 -6.80 -10.31
CA ALA A 52 -0.37 -6.21 -11.48
C ALA A 52 -0.69 -6.93 -12.81
N SER A 53 -1.25 -8.13 -12.76
CA SER A 53 -1.70 -8.89 -13.94
C SER A 53 -2.78 -8.14 -14.73
N GLU A 54 -3.72 -7.47 -14.06
CA GLU A 54 -4.84 -6.77 -14.69
C GLU A 54 -5.01 -5.34 -14.17
N GLU A 55 -5.45 -4.42 -15.04
CA GLU A 55 -5.58 -3.00 -14.66
C GLU A 55 -6.66 -2.77 -13.59
N GLY A 56 -7.76 -3.53 -13.65
CA GLY A 56 -8.84 -3.44 -12.67
C GLY A 56 -8.39 -3.87 -11.27
N TYR A 57 -7.68 -4.99 -11.17
CA TYR A 57 -7.12 -5.45 -9.91
C TYR A 57 -6.03 -4.52 -9.39
N ALA A 58 -5.13 -4.05 -10.24
CA ALA A 58 -4.09 -3.09 -9.84
C ALA A 58 -4.69 -1.78 -9.28
N SER A 59 -5.80 -1.31 -9.85
CA SER A 59 -6.50 -0.12 -9.37
C SER A 59 -7.12 -0.36 -7.99
N ARG A 60 -7.81 -1.49 -7.80
CA ARG A 60 -8.38 -1.88 -6.50
C ARG A 60 -7.30 -2.08 -5.44
N TYR A 61 -6.18 -2.70 -5.82
CA TYR A 61 -5.02 -2.83 -4.94
C TYR A 61 -4.51 -1.47 -4.48
N ALA A 62 -4.34 -0.50 -5.39
CA ALA A 62 -3.90 0.85 -5.04
C ALA A 62 -4.90 1.55 -4.09
N GLN A 63 -6.21 1.39 -4.31
CA GLN A 63 -7.25 1.93 -3.41
C GLN A 63 -7.17 1.31 -2.01
N VAL A 64 -7.15 -0.02 -1.92
CA VAL A 64 -7.11 -0.74 -0.64
C VAL A 64 -5.81 -0.46 0.11
N LEU A 65 -4.66 -0.58 -0.57
CA LEU A 65 -3.36 -0.27 0.01
C LEU A 65 -3.32 1.16 0.53
N GLY A 66 -3.77 2.12 -0.28
CA GLY A 66 -3.81 3.52 0.11
C GLY A 66 -4.70 3.78 1.32
N MET A 67 -5.87 3.14 1.38
CA MET A 67 -6.79 3.26 2.51
C MET A 67 -6.23 2.65 3.80
N VAL A 68 -5.56 1.49 3.69
CA VAL A 68 -4.90 0.86 4.84
C VAL A 68 -3.74 1.73 5.33
N CYS A 69 -2.87 2.21 4.43
CA CYS A 69 -1.73 3.03 4.79
C CYS A 69 -2.13 4.38 5.43
N ILE A 70 -3.19 5.04 4.93
CA ILE A 70 -3.66 6.29 5.57
C ILE A 70 -4.25 5.99 6.94
N ALA A 71 -4.99 4.89 7.10
CA ALA A 71 -5.53 4.49 8.40
C ALA A 71 -4.40 4.21 9.41
N LEU A 72 -3.35 3.49 9.00
CA LEU A 72 -2.17 3.23 9.83
C LEU A 72 -1.44 4.53 10.21
N THR A 73 -1.31 5.47 9.27
CA THR A 73 -0.71 6.78 9.55
C THR A 73 -1.52 7.54 10.60
N VAL A 74 -2.84 7.63 10.41
CA VAL A 74 -3.73 8.36 11.31
C VAL A 74 -3.73 7.73 12.68
N LEU A 75 -3.93 6.41 12.77
CA LEU A 75 -3.94 5.68 14.04
C LEU A 75 -2.60 5.80 14.75
N GLY A 76 -1.49 5.59 14.04
CA GLY A 76 -0.15 5.68 14.62
C GLY A 76 0.19 7.06 15.18
N VAL A 77 -0.29 8.15 14.57
CA VAL A 77 -0.14 9.51 15.12
C VAL A 77 -0.87 9.68 16.45
N PHE A 78 -2.03 9.05 16.64
CA PHE A 78 -2.82 9.18 17.86
C PHE A 78 -2.44 8.20 18.96
N THR A 79 -2.06 6.97 18.61
CA THR A 79 -1.82 5.91 19.59
C THR A 79 -0.34 5.65 19.84
N GLY A 80 0.56 5.95 18.89
CA GLY A 80 2.00 5.62 18.93
C GLY A 80 2.30 4.12 18.87
N ASP A 81 1.32 3.29 19.22
CA ASP A 81 1.35 1.84 19.19
C ASP A 81 0.00 1.34 18.66
N LEU A 82 0.03 0.52 17.62
CA LEU A 82 -1.16 -0.04 17.02
C LEU A 82 -1.61 -1.26 17.84
N LEU A 83 -2.49 -1.03 18.82
CA LEU A 83 -3.11 -2.07 19.66
C LEU A 83 -2.08 -2.97 20.43
N GLY A 84 -0.86 -2.50 20.66
CA GLY A 84 0.20 -3.31 21.29
C GLY A 84 0.86 -4.32 20.35
N LEU A 85 0.49 -4.30 19.07
CA LEU A 85 0.98 -5.23 18.05
C LEU A 85 2.07 -4.60 17.18
N MET A 86 2.20 -3.28 17.18
CA MET A 86 3.03 -2.57 16.21
C MET A 86 3.41 -1.18 16.69
N THR A 87 4.65 -1.02 17.16
CA THR A 87 5.23 0.30 17.39
C THR A 87 5.51 0.95 16.04
N LEU A 88 4.84 2.07 15.78
CA LEU A 88 5.04 2.86 14.58
C LEU A 88 5.96 4.02 14.92
N GLY A 89 7.21 3.93 14.46
CA GLY A 89 8.14 5.05 14.55
C GLY A 89 7.72 6.19 13.62
N LEU A 90 8.33 7.36 13.81
CA LEU A 90 8.13 8.50 12.90
C LEU A 90 8.45 8.13 11.43
N ALA A 91 9.48 7.30 11.23
CA ALA A 91 9.87 6.81 9.91
C ALA A 91 8.76 5.96 9.27
N ASP A 92 8.13 5.08 10.06
CA ASP A 92 6.99 4.27 9.60
C ASP A 92 5.80 5.17 9.23
N HIS A 93 5.46 6.18 10.05
CA HIS A 93 4.38 7.12 9.75
C HIS A 93 4.60 7.85 8.42
N ILE A 94 5.81 8.37 8.20
CA ILE A 94 6.13 9.09 6.96
C ILE A 94 6.01 8.16 5.76
N LEU A 95 6.54 6.93 5.86
CA LEU A 95 6.46 5.95 4.79
C LEU A 95 5.01 5.62 4.45
N HIS A 96 4.19 5.29 5.45
CA HIS A 96 2.78 4.96 5.25
C HIS A 96 2.01 6.14 4.65
N PHE A 97 2.28 7.38 5.11
CA PHE A 97 1.62 8.57 4.58
C PHE A 97 1.94 8.79 3.10
N VAL A 98 3.23 8.73 2.73
CA VAL A 98 3.67 8.94 1.35
C VAL A 98 3.11 7.85 0.43
N VAL A 99 3.17 6.59 0.85
CA VAL A 99 2.58 5.47 0.09
C VAL A 99 1.07 5.67 -0.04
N ALA A 100 0.38 6.07 1.03
CA ALA A 100 -1.06 6.30 1.00
C ALA A 100 -1.44 7.39 0.00
N ALA A 101 -0.74 8.53 0.03
CA ALA A 101 -1.00 9.65 -0.87
C ALA A 101 -0.86 9.23 -2.34
N ILE A 102 0.24 8.52 -2.68
CA ILE A 102 0.48 8.04 -4.04
C ILE A 102 -0.57 7.00 -4.45
N ALA A 103 -0.83 6.02 -3.59
CA ALA A 103 -1.74 4.91 -3.87
C ALA A 103 -3.19 5.38 -4.06
N LEU A 104 -3.68 6.30 -3.19
CA LEU A 104 -5.02 6.87 -3.31
C LEU A 104 -5.16 7.74 -4.56
N TYR A 105 -4.15 8.55 -4.88
CA TYR A 105 -4.17 9.36 -6.11
C TYR A 105 -4.26 8.48 -7.37
N ILE A 106 -3.43 7.43 -7.44
CA ILE A 106 -3.46 6.49 -8.55
C ILE A 106 -4.79 5.70 -8.58
N GLY A 107 -5.23 5.21 -7.42
CA GLY A 107 -6.39 4.32 -7.29
C GLY A 107 -7.74 4.99 -7.54
N PHE A 108 -7.92 6.25 -7.14
CA PHE A 108 -9.18 6.97 -7.31
C PHE A 108 -9.14 7.98 -8.45
N VAL A 109 -8.13 8.86 -8.48
CA VAL A 109 -8.12 10.00 -9.43
C VAL A 109 -7.75 9.56 -10.85
N MET A 110 -6.68 8.76 -11.00
CA MET A 110 -6.20 8.36 -12.33
C MET A 110 -7.03 7.23 -12.98
N VAL A 111 -7.85 6.53 -12.22
CA VAL A 111 -8.68 5.41 -12.70
C VAL A 111 -10.06 5.90 -13.16
N GLU A 112 -10.67 6.83 -12.43
CA GLU A 112 -11.98 7.39 -12.78
C GLU A 112 -11.97 8.17 -14.11
N SER A 113 -10.83 8.78 -14.44
CA SER A 113 -10.61 9.44 -15.73
C SER A 113 -10.63 8.51 -16.96
N ARG A 114 -10.80 7.20 -16.76
CA ARG A 114 -10.90 6.20 -17.85
C ARG A 114 -12.30 5.66 -18.12
N THR A 115 -13.30 6.01 -17.32
CA THR A 115 -14.69 5.62 -17.62
C THR A 115 -15.22 6.57 -18.69
N PRO A 116 -15.40 6.13 -19.95
CA PRO A 116 -16.06 6.97 -20.93
C PRO A 116 -17.51 7.10 -20.49
N VAL A 117 -18.02 8.32 -20.34
CA VAL A 117 -19.44 8.60 -20.20
C VAL A 117 -20.14 7.83 -21.33
N ARG A 118 -20.81 6.72 -20.98
CA ARG A 118 -21.51 5.85 -21.92
C ARG A 118 -22.46 6.74 -22.72
N ALA A 119 -22.14 6.92 -23.99
CA ALA A 119 -22.87 7.77 -24.91
C ALA A 119 -24.37 7.54 -24.74
N ARG A 120 -25.08 8.59 -24.31
CA ARG A 120 -26.53 8.67 -24.30
C ARG A 120 -26.98 8.49 -25.75
N ARG A 121 -27.26 7.24 -26.16
CA ARG A 121 -28.03 6.98 -27.38
C ARG A 121 -29.42 7.54 -27.14
N THR A 122 -29.63 8.76 -27.63
CA THR A 122 -30.98 9.25 -27.93
C THR A 122 -31.48 8.49 -29.15
N VAL A 123 -32.59 7.79 -28.91
CA VAL A 123 -33.46 7.16 -29.90
C VAL A 123 -34.08 8.22 -30.80
#